data_AF-A0ABD5TP97-F1
#
_entry.id   AF-A0ABD5TP97-F1
#
_cell.length_a   1.000
_cell.length_b   1.000
_cell.length_c   1.000
_cell.angle_alpha   90.00
_cell.angle_beta   90.00
_cell.angle_gamma   90.00
#
_symmetry.space_group_name_H-M   'P 1'
#
loop_
_entity.id
_entity.type
_entity.pdbx_description
1 polymer ?
#
loop_
_entity_poly.entity_id
_entity_poly.type
_entity_poly.pdbx_seq_one_letter_code
_entity_poly.pdbx_strand_id
1 'polypeptide(L)'
;MIPNENHPGFSLASAQDAPRGPVLLMEKQTAHNQFHRNNPNNLTVLLRITTVQTLLNQGETAESWFDDNIQVITTTTVDDEILSELDWEKELELIQEFQPDFHIPCDYPVYETQEPEIRRHYLLKSLKGMIWMAGELYGSKTRIIPLIKGTTPEERNLCYKVFDHIGAEYCTFYGTQYFTANIGFNQLLDDLRTMVSEAPRLEIMLIGLQSPRRLRQLPPQIVASAGQRWIDEVQLREVPWNESARLYESMEREVNDALGQGQMPIMAWSTNEVTA
;
A
#
# COMPACT_ATOMS: atom_id res chain seq x y z
N MET A 1 6.16 23.13 1.86
CA MET A 1 5.31 24.11 2.59
C MET A 1 4.10 23.33 3.11
N ILE A 2 3.70 23.42 4.39
CA ILE A 2 2.51 22.66 4.88
C ILE A 2 1.26 23.45 4.50
N PRO A 3 0.18 22.83 3.98
CA PRO A 3 -1.01 23.56 3.58
C PRO A 3 -1.62 24.36 4.74
N ASN A 4 -2.08 25.58 4.47
CA ASN A 4 -2.72 26.46 5.46
C ASN A 4 -4.22 26.12 5.62
N GLU A 5 -4.88 26.71 6.63
CA GLU A 5 -6.30 26.45 6.95
C GLU A 5 -7.30 26.77 5.82
N ASN A 6 -6.86 27.39 4.72
CA ASN A 6 -7.68 27.69 3.54
C ASN A 6 -7.49 26.70 2.38
N HIS A 7 -6.94 25.51 2.65
CA HIS A 7 -6.67 24.51 1.62
C HIS A 7 -7.97 23.97 0.99
N PRO A 8 -8.07 23.86 -0.36
CA PRO A 8 -9.32 23.51 -1.05
C PRO A 8 -9.83 22.07 -0.82
N GLY A 9 -9.00 21.20 -0.24
CA GLY A 9 -9.31 19.81 0.14
C GLY A 9 -8.11 18.87 -0.04
N PHE A 10 -8.25 17.57 0.20
CA PHE A 10 -7.17 16.60 -0.04
C PHE A 10 -7.62 15.57 -1.07
N SER A 11 -6.74 15.21 -2.02
CA SER A 11 -7.02 14.09 -2.93
C SER A 11 -6.70 12.78 -2.24
N LEU A 12 -7.70 12.16 -1.61
CA LEU A 12 -7.55 10.92 -0.85
C LEU A 12 -8.37 9.79 -1.46
N ALA A 13 -7.88 8.56 -1.29
CA ALA A 13 -8.67 7.37 -1.56
C ALA A 13 -9.86 7.30 -0.60
N SER A 14 -11.07 7.15 -1.13
CA SER A 14 -12.25 6.81 -0.35
C SER A 14 -12.27 5.31 -0.05
N ALA A 15 -12.88 4.88 1.07
CA ALA A 15 -13.00 3.45 1.37
C ALA A 15 -13.82 2.67 0.32
N GLN A 16 -14.66 3.35 -0.46
CA GLN A 16 -15.48 2.73 -1.51
C GLN A 16 -14.68 2.43 -2.78
N ASP A 17 -13.76 3.32 -3.15
CA ASP A 17 -13.00 3.20 -4.40
C ASP A 17 -11.59 2.67 -4.21
N ALA A 18 -11.12 2.61 -2.95
CA ALA A 18 -9.80 2.13 -2.62
C ALA A 18 -9.61 0.67 -3.05
N PRO A 19 -8.35 0.28 -3.39
CA PRO A 19 -8.01 -1.09 -3.78
C PRO A 19 -8.53 -2.14 -2.80
N ARG A 20 -9.04 -3.26 -3.32
CA ARG A 20 -9.43 -4.44 -2.53
C ARG A 20 -8.91 -5.70 -3.19
N GLY A 21 -8.76 -6.76 -2.41
CA GLY A 21 -8.31 -8.04 -2.95
C GLY A 21 -6.81 -8.08 -3.27
N PRO A 22 -6.39 -8.91 -4.25
CA PRO A 22 -5.00 -9.01 -4.64
C PRO A 22 -4.52 -7.78 -5.42
N VAL A 23 -3.40 -7.21 -5.01
CA VAL A 23 -2.71 -6.12 -5.72
C VAL A 23 -1.38 -6.64 -6.27
N LEU A 24 -1.21 -6.63 -7.58
CA LEU A 24 -0.05 -7.23 -8.23
C LEU A 24 1.11 -6.25 -8.23
N LEU A 25 2.15 -6.51 -7.45
CA LEU A 25 3.38 -5.74 -7.53
C LEU A 25 4.07 -6.09 -8.86
N MET A 26 4.05 -5.15 -9.80
CA MET A 26 4.57 -5.33 -11.16
C MET A 26 5.84 -4.50 -11.36
N GLU A 27 6.65 -4.98 -12.31
CA GLU A 27 7.88 -4.35 -12.74
C GLU A 27 7.86 -4.28 -14.27
N LYS A 28 8.70 -3.41 -14.84
CA LYS A 28 8.88 -3.33 -16.29
C LYS A 28 9.66 -4.55 -16.80
N GLN A 29 8.97 -5.66 -16.95
CA GLN A 29 9.49 -6.91 -17.50
C GLN A 29 8.59 -7.41 -18.63
N THR A 30 9.16 -8.06 -19.65
CA THR A 30 8.39 -8.59 -20.78
C THR A 30 7.25 -9.50 -20.34
N ALA A 31 7.49 -10.39 -19.37
CA ALA A 31 6.45 -11.32 -18.89
C ALA A 31 5.30 -10.59 -18.18
N HIS A 32 5.60 -9.55 -17.39
CA HIS A 32 4.59 -8.73 -16.72
C HIS A 32 3.75 -7.96 -17.74
N ASN A 33 4.42 -7.36 -18.74
CA ASN A 33 3.78 -6.65 -19.84
C ASN A 33 2.84 -7.55 -20.63
N GLN A 34 3.31 -8.74 -21.01
CA GLN A 34 2.49 -9.72 -21.72
C GLN A 34 1.32 -10.21 -20.86
N PHE A 35 1.51 -10.39 -19.56
CA PHE A 35 0.43 -10.83 -18.69
C PHE A 35 -0.72 -9.82 -18.66
N HIS A 36 -0.47 -8.55 -18.34
CA HIS A 36 -1.59 -7.62 -18.26
C HIS A 36 -2.26 -7.35 -19.62
N ARG A 37 -1.49 -7.30 -20.72
CA ARG A 37 -2.04 -7.11 -22.08
C ARG A 37 -2.86 -8.29 -22.61
N ASN A 38 -2.60 -9.50 -22.12
CA ASN A 38 -3.31 -10.72 -22.54
C ASN A 38 -4.29 -11.24 -21.48
N ASN A 39 -4.54 -10.46 -20.42
CA ASN A 39 -5.42 -10.84 -19.34
C ASN A 39 -6.69 -9.97 -19.36
N PRO A 40 -7.88 -10.53 -19.66
CA PRO A 40 -9.11 -9.76 -19.76
C PRO A 40 -9.73 -9.42 -18.39
N ASN A 41 -9.17 -9.91 -17.28
CA ASN A 41 -9.70 -9.67 -15.94
C ASN A 41 -9.45 -8.22 -15.50
N ASN A 42 -10.23 -7.73 -14.55
CA ASN A 42 -9.93 -6.46 -13.89
C ASN A 42 -8.73 -6.67 -12.98
N LEU A 43 -7.66 -5.90 -13.18
CA LEU A 43 -6.43 -6.04 -12.39
C LEU A 43 -6.23 -4.80 -11.54
N THR A 44 -5.72 -4.99 -10.33
CA THR A 44 -5.12 -3.90 -9.55
C THR A 44 -3.62 -4.12 -9.46
N VAL A 45 -2.85 -3.13 -9.88
CA VAL A 45 -1.39 -3.24 -9.98
C VAL A 45 -0.71 -2.18 -9.11
N LEU A 46 0.41 -2.56 -8.49
CA LEU A 46 1.28 -1.67 -7.75
C LEU A 46 2.60 -1.54 -8.48
N LEU A 47 3.03 -0.31 -8.76
CA LEU A 47 4.32 -0.01 -9.36
C LEU A 47 5.20 0.77 -8.40
N ARG A 48 6.48 0.41 -8.33
CA ARG A 48 7.49 1.25 -7.66
C ARG A 48 7.80 2.48 -8.50
N ILE A 49 8.15 3.58 -7.85
CA ILE A 49 8.50 4.86 -8.51
C ILE A 49 9.62 4.71 -9.54
N THR A 50 10.55 3.77 -9.36
CA THR A 50 11.59 3.45 -10.36
C THR A 50 11.03 2.87 -11.66
N THR A 51 9.96 2.06 -11.56
CA THR A 51 9.25 1.55 -12.74
C THR A 51 8.51 2.68 -13.44
N VAL A 52 7.89 3.58 -12.68
CA VAL A 52 7.24 4.80 -13.19
C VAL A 52 8.23 5.65 -13.99
N GLN A 53 9.37 6.00 -13.40
CA GLN A 53 10.42 6.76 -14.10
C GLN A 53 10.87 6.08 -15.39
N THR A 54 10.99 4.75 -15.38
CA THR A 54 11.43 3.99 -16.57
C THR A 54 10.36 3.98 -17.67
N LEU A 55 9.07 4.05 -17.33
CA LEU A 55 7.96 4.18 -18.28
C LEU A 55 7.90 5.60 -18.85
N LEU A 56 7.98 6.64 -18.01
CA LEU A 56 8.01 8.03 -18.44
C LEU A 56 9.19 8.34 -19.38
N ASN A 57 10.37 7.79 -19.11
CA ASN A 57 11.54 7.93 -19.99
C ASN A 57 11.33 7.33 -21.39
N GLN A 58 10.29 6.50 -21.59
CA GLN A 58 9.88 5.95 -22.87
C GLN A 58 8.64 6.64 -23.47
N GLY A 59 8.16 7.71 -22.82
CA GLY A 59 6.96 8.43 -23.20
C GLY A 59 5.67 7.72 -22.82
N GLU A 60 5.71 6.80 -21.85
CA GLU A 60 4.55 6.02 -21.41
C GLU A 60 3.98 6.56 -20.10
N THR A 61 2.66 6.76 -20.05
CA THR A 61 1.87 7.09 -18.84
C THR A 61 1.12 5.85 -18.35
N ALA A 62 0.37 5.97 -17.25
CA ALA A 62 -0.52 4.90 -16.81
C ALA A 62 -1.54 4.52 -17.92
N GLU A 63 -2.11 5.51 -18.59
CA GLU A 63 -3.13 5.33 -19.65
C GLU A 63 -2.55 4.75 -20.94
N SER A 64 -1.33 5.14 -21.34
CA SER A 64 -0.74 4.60 -22.57
C SER A 64 -0.17 3.18 -22.37
N TRP A 65 0.21 2.84 -21.14
CA TRP A 65 0.82 1.55 -20.83
C TRP A 65 -0.19 0.46 -20.46
N PHE A 66 -1.24 0.80 -19.70
CA PHE A 66 -2.25 -0.13 -19.21
C PHE A 66 -3.61 0.10 -19.88
N ASP A 67 -4.37 -0.99 -20.04
CA ASP A 67 -5.74 -0.95 -20.53
C ASP A 67 -6.71 -0.45 -19.43
N ASP A 68 -7.89 0.04 -19.82
CA ASP A 68 -8.90 0.65 -18.92
C ASP A 68 -9.41 -0.26 -17.78
N ASN A 69 -9.26 -1.59 -17.92
CA ASN A 69 -9.61 -2.57 -16.90
C ASN A 69 -8.56 -2.70 -15.78
N ILE A 70 -7.50 -1.88 -15.80
CA ILE A 70 -6.40 -1.97 -14.85
C ILE A 70 -6.38 -0.73 -13.97
N GLN A 71 -6.56 -0.94 -12.67
CA GLN A 71 -6.37 0.09 -11.65
C GLN A 71 -4.89 0.16 -11.26
N VAL A 72 -4.29 1.34 -11.42
CA VAL A 72 -2.84 1.56 -11.25
C VAL A 72 -2.56 2.31 -9.95
N ILE A 73 -1.77 1.69 -9.08
CA ILE A 73 -1.25 2.28 -7.85
C ILE A 73 0.27 2.46 -8.02
N THR A 74 0.82 3.57 -7.57
CA THR A 74 2.28 3.77 -7.50
C THR A 74 2.73 3.96 -6.07
N THR A 75 4.01 3.68 -5.79
CA THR A 75 4.57 3.84 -4.45
C THR A 75 6.06 4.19 -4.46
N THR A 76 6.49 4.94 -3.46
CA THR A 76 7.90 5.15 -3.13
C THR A 76 8.45 4.16 -2.10
N THR A 77 7.76 3.06 -1.78
CA THR A 77 8.37 1.97 -0.99
C THR A 77 9.42 1.24 -1.83
N VAL A 78 10.63 1.82 -1.85
CA VAL A 78 11.82 1.38 -2.58
C VAL A 78 13.01 1.32 -1.63
N ASP A 79 14.14 0.82 -2.10
CA ASP A 79 15.37 0.78 -1.29
C ASP A 79 15.83 2.19 -0.90
N ASP A 80 16.39 2.32 0.31
CA ASP A 80 16.74 3.60 0.93
C ASP A 80 17.70 4.45 0.10
N GLU A 81 18.58 3.83 -0.69
CA GLU A 81 19.49 4.53 -1.60
C GLU A 81 18.72 5.34 -2.65
N ILE A 82 17.74 4.72 -3.30
CA ILE A 82 16.88 5.37 -4.30
C ILE A 82 16.04 6.44 -3.62
N LEU A 83 15.50 6.13 -2.45
CA LEU A 83 14.65 7.04 -1.68
C LEU A 83 15.40 8.31 -1.27
N SER A 84 16.71 8.21 -0.99
CA SER A 84 17.54 9.34 -0.61
C SER A 84 17.73 10.39 -1.72
N GLU A 85 17.53 9.99 -2.99
CA GLU A 85 17.65 10.85 -4.18
C GLU A 85 16.29 11.40 -4.67
N LEU A 86 15.20 11.07 -3.97
CA LEU A 86 13.85 11.48 -4.29
C LEU A 86 13.34 12.50 -3.27
N ASP A 87 13.28 13.77 -3.68
CA ASP A 87 12.55 14.79 -2.94
C ASP A 87 11.07 14.81 -3.32
N TRP A 88 10.28 15.57 -2.55
CA TRP A 88 8.82 15.58 -2.70
C TRP A 88 8.38 16.20 -4.02
N GLU A 89 9.08 17.24 -4.47
CA GLU A 89 8.82 17.93 -5.72
C GLU A 89 9.06 17.01 -6.91
N LYS A 90 10.19 16.30 -6.95
CA LYS A 90 10.49 15.31 -8.00
C LYS A 90 9.51 14.14 -7.98
N GLU A 91 9.13 13.66 -6.80
CA GLU A 91 8.09 12.64 -6.68
C GLU A 91 6.76 13.14 -7.26
N LEU A 92 6.33 14.36 -6.90
CA LEU A 92 5.10 14.96 -7.43
C LEU A 92 5.15 15.10 -8.95
N GLU A 93 6.25 15.58 -9.52
CA GLU A 93 6.44 15.72 -10.97
C GLU A 93 6.21 14.39 -11.69
N LEU A 94 6.82 13.30 -11.19
CA LEU A 94 6.65 11.96 -11.75
C LEU A 94 5.19 11.50 -11.68
N ILE A 95 4.51 11.77 -10.57
CA ILE A 95 3.11 11.35 -10.39
C ILE A 95 2.14 12.18 -11.23
N GLN A 96 2.39 13.47 -11.41
CA GLN A 96 1.60 14.35 -12.27
C GLN A 96 1.78 13.98 -13.75
N GLU A 97 2.97 13.59 -14.17
CA GLU A 97 3.25 13.14 -15.53
C GLU A 97 2.70 11.74 -15.80
N PHE A 98 2.85 10.79 -14.85
CA PHE A 98 2.43 9.41 -15.04
C PHE A 98 0.92 9.18 -14.85
N GLN A 99 0.27 9.97 -14.01
CA GLN A 99 -1.18 9.97 -13.76
C GLN A 99 -1.79 8.60 -13.34
N PRO A 100 -1.28 7.94 -12.28
CA PRO A 100 -1.88 6.72 -11.75
C PRO A 100 -3.24 7.00 -11.07
N ASP A 101 -4.05 5.97 -10.85
CA ASP A 101 -5.32 6.15 -10.10
C ASP A 101 -5.06 6.44 -8.63
N PHE A 102 -4.01 5.83 -8.07
CA PHE A 102 -3.59 6.03 -6.69
C PHE A 102 -2.07 6.15 -6.55
N HIS A 103 -1.66 6.83 -5.48
CA HIS A 103 -0.26 6.93 -5.12
C HIS A 103 -0.06 6.81 -3.60
N ILE A 104 0.98 6.07 -3.19
CA ILE A 104 1.44 5.94 -1.80
C ILE A 104 2.74 6.75 -1.66
N PRO A 105 2.67 7.97 -1.08
CA PRO A 105 3.73 8.95 -1.24
C PRO A 105 4.74 8.97 -0.10
N CYS A 106 5.86 9.65 -0.36
CA CYS A 106 6.78 10.24 0.60
C CYS A 106 7.26 9.26 1.67
N ASP A 107 7.74 8.10 1.24
CA ASP A 107 8.34 7.10 2.12
C ASP A 107 9.62 7.65 2.80
N TYR A 108 9.89 7.22 4.04
CA TYR A 108 11.13 7.46 4.77
C TYR A 108 11.46 6.25 5.65
N PRO A 109 12.74 5.89 5.81
CA PRO A 109 13.15 4.75 6.63
C PRO A 109 12.85 5.01 8.11
N VAL A 110 12.04 4.14 8.71
CA VAL A 110 11.71 4.15 10.15
C VAL A 110 11.94 2.74 10.67
N TYR A 111 13.07 2.53 11.35
CA TYR A 111 13.53 1.22 11.81
C TYR A 111 13.79 1.21 13.32
N GLU A 112 13.51 0.10 13.99
CA GLU A 112 13.72 -0.05 15.45
C GLU A 112 15.17 0.21 15.88
N THR A 113 16.12 -0.05 14.99
CA THR A 113 17.56 0.15 15.21
C THR A 113 17.98 1.62 15.23
N GLN A 114 17.15 2.53 14.75
CA GLN A 114 17.41 3.97 14.77
C GLN A 114 17.04 4.56 16.14
N GLU A 115 17.74 5.63 16.54
CA GLU A 115 17.37 6.40 17.72
C GLU A 115 15.93 6.96 17.62
N PRO A 116 15.16 6.99 18.73
CA PRO A 116 13.77 7.45 18.72
C PRO A 116 13.55 8.84 18.09
N GLU A 117 14.49 9.77 18.29
CA GLU A 117 14.43 11.12 17.71
C GLU A 117 14.57 11.09 16.19
N ILE A 118 15.41 10.20 15.66
CA ILE A 118 15.60 10.01 14.21
C ILE A 118 14.34 9.40 13.60
N ARG A 119 13.80 8.34 14.21
CA ARG A 119 12.53 7.73 13.77
C ARG A 119 11.40 8.75 13.75
N ARG A 120 11.25 9.52 14.82
CA ARG A 120 10.25 10.59 14.92
C ARG A 120 10.46 11.66 13.84
N HIS A 121 11.69 12.07 13.59
CA HIS A 121 12.00 13.04 12.54
C HIS A 121 11.55 12.55 11.16
N TYR A 122 11.92 11.33 10.77
CA TYR A 122 11.54 10.74 9.49
C TYR A 122 10.06 10.47 9.36
N LEU A 123 9.42 10.00 10.42
CA LEU A 123 7.96 9.84 10.48
C LEU A 123 7.24 11.17 10.23
N LEU A 124 7.64 12.24 10.91
CA LEU A 124 7.05 13.56 10.70
C LEU A 124 7.34 14.12 9.31
N LYS A 125 8.51 13.82 8.73
CA LYS A 125 8.85 14.21 7.36
C LYS A 125 7.94 13.49 6.37
N SER A 126 7.77 12.17 6.48
CA SER A 126 6.84 11.38 5.66
C SER A 126 5.41 11.92 5.73
N LEU A 127 4.88 12.15 6.94
CA LEU A 127 3.52 12.69 7.12
C LEU A 127 3.35 14.09 6.52
N LYS A 128 4.33 14.97 6.67
CA LYS A 128 4.28 16.32 6.07
C LYS A 128 4.30 16.28 4.54
N GLY A 129 5.15 15.43 3.97
CA GLY A 129 5.23 15.24 2.52
C GLY A 129 3.93 14.70 1.95
N MET A 130 3.35 13.69 2.61
CA MET A 130 2.06 13.11 2.24
C MET A 130 0.93 14.15 2.27
N ILE A 131 0.81 14.95 3.33
CA ILE A 131 -0.22 16.00 3.43
C ILE A 131 -0.03 17.05 2.32
N TRP A 132 1.22 17.48 2.09
CA TRP A 132 1.53 18.45 1.04
C TRP A 132 1.15 17.90 -0.35
N MET A 133 1.57 16.68 -0.69
CA MET A 133 1.30 16.06 -1.97
C MET A 133 -0.20 15.79 -2.20
N ALA A 134 -0.92 15.33 -1.17
CA ALA A 134 -2.37 15.19 -1.22
C ALA A 134 -3.07 16.53 -1.50
N GLY A 135 -2.48 17.64 -1.07
CA GLY A 135 -2.95 18.97 -1.37
C GLY A 135 -2.67 19.41 -2.81
N GLU A 136 -1.44 19.22 -3.28
CA GLU A 136 -1.03 19.56 -4.66
C GLU A 136 -1.80 18.74 -5.72
N LEU A 137 -2.20 17.50 -5.38
CA LEU A 137 -2.99 16.63 -6.26
C LEU A 137 -4.51 16.86 -6.14
N TYR A 138 -4.97 17.83 -5.34
CA TYR A 138 -6.40 18.10 -5.19
C TYR A 138 -7.06 18.45 -6.53
N GLY A 139 -8.14 17.74 -6.87
CA GLY A 139 -8.85 17.89 -8.14
C GLY A 139 -8.19 17.17 -9.33
N SER A 140 -7.05 16.51 -9.14
CA SER A 140 -6.47 15.61 -10.13
C SER A 140 -7.13 14.23 -10.10
N LYS A 141 -6.85 13.39 -11.12
CA LYS A 141 -7.27 11.98 -11.16
C LYS A 141 -6.63 11.17 -10.01
N THR A 142 -5.37 11.47 -9.69
CA THR A 142 -4.58 10.69 -8.74
C THR A 142 -5.01 10.96 -7.31
N ARG A 143 -5.27 9.89 -6.56
CA ARG A 143 -5.64 9.95 -5.13
C ARG A 143 -4.54 9.37 -4.24
N ILE A 144 -4.30 10.01 -3.10
CA ILE A 144 -3.31 9.55 -2.13
C ILE A 144 -3.88 8.43 -1.25
N ILE A 145 -3.08 7.38 -1.08
CA ILE A 145 -3.24 6.35 -0.05
C ILE A 145 -2.13 6.55 0.99
N PRO A 146 -2.45 6.99 2.22
CA PRO A 146 -1.44 7.18 3.26
C PRO A 146 -0.73 5.88 3.64
N LEU A 147 0.56 5.96 3.95
CA LEU A 147 1.35 4.86 4.50
C LEU A 147 1.46 5.02 6.02
N ILE A 148 1.03 4.00 6.77
CA ILE A 148 1.23 3.98 8.22
C ILE A 148 2.63 3.50 8.58
N LYS A 149 3.26 4.22 9.50
CA LYS A 149 4.61 3.96 10.01
C LYS A 149 4.67 4.13 11.53
N GLY A 150 5.74 3.60 12.09
CA GLY A 150 6.05 3.70 13.52
C GLY A 150 6.29 2.33 14.11
N THR A 151 7.34 2.22 14.93
CA THR A 151 7.70 0.98 15.63
C THR A 151 7.01 0.89 16.99
N THR A 152 6.52 2.02 17.53
CA THR A 152 5.77 2.07 18.79
C THR A 152 4.34 2.58 18.60
N PRO A 153 3.42 2.29 19.55
CA PRO A 153 2.08 2.87 19.57
C PRO A 153 2.07 4.41 19.51
N GLU A 154 3.00 5.07 20.21
CA GLU A 154 3.09 6.54 20.26
C GLU A 154 3.48 7.13 18.90
N GLU A 155 4.36 6.44 18.17
CA GLU A 155 4.74 6.81 16.81
C GLU A 155 3.55 6.62 15.85
N ARG A 156 2.89 5.45 15.88
CA ARG A 156 1.70 5.20 15.04
C ARG A 156 0.55 6.17 15.33
N ASN A 157 0.39 6.59 16.58
CA ASN A 157 -0.61 7.59 16.97
C ASN A 157 -0.43 8.94 16.26
N LEU A 158 0.79 9.29 15.83
CA LEU A 158 1.00 10.47 14.99
C LEU A 158 0.37 10.29 13.60
N CYS A 159 0.47 9.10 13.02
CA CYS A 159 -0.21 8.78 11.76
C CYS A 159 -1.72 8.87 11.92
N TYR A 160 -2.30 8.23 12.95
CA TYR A 160 -3.75 8.24 13.16
C TYR A 160 -4.31 9.65 13.31
N LYS A 161 -3.65 10.52 14.07
CA LYS A 161 -4.07 11.92 14.22
C LYS A 161 -4.07 12.68 12.89
N VAL A 162 -3.06 12.43 12.05
CA VAL A 162 -3.01 13.02 10.70
C VAL A 162 -4.13 12.45 9.83
N PHE A 163 -4.34 11.13 9.86
CA PHE A 163 -5.35 10.46 9.05
C PHE A 163 -6.76 10.92 9.44
N ASP A 164 -7.07 11.03 10.74
CA ASP A 164 -8.32 11.60 11.24
C ASP A 164 -8.48 13.07 10.81
N HIS A 165 -7.40 13.86 10.82
CA HIS A 165 -7.44 15.28 10.43
C HIS A 165 -7.75 15.47 8.94
N ILE A 166 -7.17 14.62 8.07
CA ILE A 166 -7.39 14.70 6.61
C ILE A 166 -8.60 13.88 6.15
N GLY A 167 -9.22 13.10 7.03
CA GLY A 167 -10.38 12.25 6.72
C GLY A 167 -10.03 10.96 5.97
N ALA A 168 -8.83 10.41 6.17
CA ALA A 168 -8.43 9.15 5.54
C ALA A 168 -9.09 7.96 6.26
N GLU A 169 -9.81 7.13 5.50
CA GLU A 169 -10.46 5.91 5.98
C GLU A 169 -9.72 4.64 5.55
N TYR A 170 -8.77 4.78 4.61
CA TYR A 170 -7.99 3.71 4.02
C TYR A 170 -6.51 4.06 4.06
N CYS A 171 -5.66 3.11 4.43
CA CYS A 171 -4.21 3.29 4.45
C CYS A 171 -3.46 2.04 3.99
N THR A 172 -2.15 2.15 3.87
CA THR A 172 -1.26 1.05 3.55
C THR A 172 -0.34 0.76 4.73
N PHE A 173 0.02 -0.52 4.92
CA PHE A 173 1.08 -0.95 5.82
C PHE A 173 2.12 -1.81 5.08
N TYR A 174 3.41 -1.51 5.29
CA TYR A 174 4.52 -2.21 4.63
C TYR A 174 5.04 -3.37 5.49
N GLY A 175 4.58 -4.58 5.19
CA GLY A 175 4.91 -5.82 5.90
C GLY A 175 6.13 -6.58 5.37
N THR A 176 6.71 -6.20 4.24
CA THR A 176 7.85 -6.93 3.64
C THR A 176 9.03 -7.06 4.61
N GLN A 177 9.28 -6.02 5.42
CA GLN A 177 10.40 -5.98 6.37
C GLN A 177 10.39 -7.14 7.38
N TYR A 178 9.22 -7.66 7.72
CA TYR A 178 9.11 -8.79 8.65
C TYR A 178 9.70 -10.07 8.08
N PHE A 179 9.71 -10.21 6.76
CA PHE A 179 10.25 -11.40 6.10
C PHE A 179 11.72 -11.21 5.69
N THR A 180 12.11 -10.00 5.26
CA THR A 180 13.50 -9.72 4.86
C THR A 180 14.44 -9.61 6.06
N ALA A 181 13.98 -9.11 7.21
CA ALA A 181 14.75 -9.04 8.45
C ALA A 181 14.64 -10.32 9.31
N ASN A 182 14.01 -11.39 8.78
CA ASN A 182 13.82 -12.66 9.47
C ASN A 182 13.09 -12.57 10.83
N ILE A 183 12.19 -11.58 10.98
CA ILE A 183 11.34 -11.39 12.17
C ILE A 183 10.20 -12.43 12.17
N GLY A 184 9.55 -12.59 11.01
CA GLY A 184 8.55 -13.62 10.76
C GLY A 184 7.09 -13.17 10.86
N PHE A 185 6.20 -14.10 10.51
CA PHE A 185 4.76 -13.84 10.38
C PHE A 185 4.05 -13.56 11.71
N ASN A 186 4.48 -14.18 12.82
CA ASN A 186 3.78 -14.03 14.10
C ASN A 186 3.89 -12.59 14.63
N GLN A 187 5.07 -11.98 14.55
CA GLN A 187 5.23 -10.58 14.94
C GLN A 187 4.41 -9.65 14.04
N LEU A 188 4.41 -9.89 12.72
CA LEU A 188 3.54 -9.13 11.80
C LEU A 188 2.07 -9.24 12.22
N LEU A 189 1.60 -10.43 12.56
CA LEU A 189 0.22 -10.65 13.00
C LEU A 189 -0.10 -9.88 14.29
N ASP A 190 0.80 -9.90 15.28
CA ASP A 190 0.61 -9.20 16.56
C ASP A 190 0.64 -7.67 16.38
N ASP A 191 1.51 -7.16 15.52
CA ASP A 191 1.57 -5.72 15.20
C ASP A 191 0.33 -5.26 14.43
N LEU A 192 -0.15 -6.08 13.47
CA LEU A 192 -1.40 -5.82 12.75
C LEU A 192 -2.59 -5.81 13.71
N ARG A 193 -2.67 -6.75 14.66
CA ARG A 193 -3.71 -6.79 15.70
C ARG A 193 -3.67 -5.55 16.59
N THR A 194 -2.48 -5.12 16.96
CA THR A 194 -2.27 -3.91 17.77
C THR A 194 -2.74 -2.68 16.99
N MET A 195 -2.31 -2.53 15.74
CA MET A 195 -2.70 -1.41 14.87
C MET A 195 -4.21 -1.32 14.66
N VAL A 196 -4.91 -2.44 14.40
CA VAL A 196 -6.38 -2.42 14.25
C VAL A 196 -7.10 -2.15 15.56
N SER A 197 -6.49 -2.44 16.71
CA SER A 197 -7.06 -2.06 18.01
C SER A 197 -6.90 -0.56 18.28
N GLU A 198 -5.80 0.03 17.82
CA GLU A 198 -5.52 1.47 17.94
C GLU A 198 -6.38 2.31 16.98
N ALA A 199 -6.67 1.80 15.78
CA ALA A 199 -7.45 2.48 14.74
C ALA A 199 -8.46 1.55 14.05
N PRO A 200 -9.54 1.15 14.73
CA PRO A 200 -10.46 0.09 14.26
C PRO A 200 -11.30 0.46 13.03
N ARG A 201 -11.35 1.75 12.68
CA ARG A 201 -12.11 2.27 11.52
C ARG A 201 -11.31 2.22 10.21
N LEU A 202 -9.98 2.08 10.29
CA LEU A 202 -9.14 2.13 9.10
C LEU A 202 -9.18 0.78 8.38
N GLU A 203 -9.44 0.85 7.09
CA GLU A 203 -9.16 -0.25 6.18
C GLU A 203 -7.70 -0.19 5.72
N ILE A 204 -7.07 -1.35 5.57
CA ILE A 204 -5.63 -1.45 5.37
C ILE A 204 -5.33 -2.33 4.16
N MET A 205 -4.51 -1.80 3.25
CA MET A 205 -3.74 -2.58 2.29
C MET A 205 -2.44 -3.07 2.93
N LEU A 206 -2.20 -4.38 2.94
CA LEU A 206 -0.94 -4.94 3.39
C LEU A 206 0.00 -5.19 2.20
N ILE A 207 1.16 -4.52 2.16
CA ILE A 207 2.22 -4.83 1.19
C ILE A 207 3.15 -5.89 1.78
N GLY A 208 3.51 -6.92 0.99
CA GLY A 208 4.54 -7.90 1.33
C GLY A 208 4.02 -9.26 1.78
N LEU A 209 2.71 -9.49 1.78
CA LEU A 209 2.11 -10.79 2.13
C LEU A 209 0.89 -11.08 1.27
N GLN A 210 0.96 -12.11 0.42
CA GLN A 210 -0.12 -12.54 -0.48
C GLN A 210 -0.55 -14.01 -0.31
N SER A 211 -0.11 -14.68 0.76
CA SER A 211 -0.47 -16.09 0.97
C SER A 211 -1.89 -16.23 1.55
N PRO A 212 -2.87 -16.86 0.87
CA PRO A 212 -4.23 -16.99 1.39
C PRO A 212 -4.32 -17.64 2.77
N ARG A 213 -3.46 -18.64 3.03
CA ARG A 213 -3.36 -19.31 4.34
C ARG A 213 -2.98 -18.35 5.48
N ARG A 214 -2.11 -17.37 5.21
CA ARG A 214 -1.70 -16.38 6.21
C ARG A 214 -2.69 -15.22 6.28
N LEU A 215 -3.22 -14.78 5.14
CA LEU A 215 -4.25 -13.73 5.06
C LEU A 215 -5.48 -14.07 5.89
N ARG A 216 -5.94 -15.33 5.89
CA ARG A 216 -7.06 -15.81 6.74
C ARG A 216 -6.89 -15.58 8.24
N GLN A 217 -5.67 -15.37 8.71
CA GLN A 217 -5.38 -15.16 10.15
C GLN A 217 -5.36 -13.67 10.52
N LEU A 218 -5.32 -12.79 9.52
CA LEU A 218 -5.23 -11.35 9.73
C LEU A 218 -6.58 -10.76 10.19
N PRO A 219 -6.56 -9.60 10.84
CA PRO A 219 -7.79 -8.87 11.14
C PRO A 219 -8.63 -8.55 9.89
N PRO A 220 -9.96 -8.45 10.01
CA PRO A 220 -10.85 -8.16 8.87
C PRO A 220 -10.62 -6.78 8.24
N GLN A 221 -10.00 -5.84 8.96
CA GLN A 221 -9.57 -4.54 8.44
C GLN A 221 -8.51 -4.66 7.34
N ILE A 222 -7.84 -5.81 7.20
CA ILE A 222 -6.95 -6.06 6.07
C ILE A 222 -7.81 -6.47 4.87
N VAL A 223 -8.03 -5.53 3.96
CA VAL A 223 -8.97 -5.67 2.83
C VAL A 223 -8.28 -5.79 1.48
N ALA A 224 -6.97 -5.53 1.43
CA ALA A 224 -6.15 -5.69 0.23
C ALA A 224 -4.75 -6.22 0.57
N SER A 225 -4.14 -6.87 -0.41
CA SER A 225 -2.87 -7.57 -0.24
C SER A 225 -1.99 -7.43 -1.48
N ALA A 226 -0.88 -6.69 -1.33
CA ALA A 226 0.08 -6.44 -2.40
C ALA A 226 1.34 -7.30 -2.29
N GLY A 227 1.88 -7.74 -3.43
CA GLY A 227 3.10 -8.53 -3.46
C GLY A 227 3.38 -9.16 -4.84
N GLN A 228 4.42 -9.99 -4.90
CA GLN A 228 4.87 -10.69 -6.11
C GLN A 228 4.51 -12.19 -6.12
N ARG A 229 3.80 -12.69 -5.10
CA ARG A 229 3.47 -14.13 -5.01
C ARG A 229 2.63 -14.59 -6.19
N TRP A 230 1.84 -13.68 -6.76
CA TRP A 230 1.04 -13.95 -7.96
C TRP A 230 1.87 -14.52 -9.11
N ILE A 231 3.15 -14.17 -9.26
CA ILE A 231 4.03 -14.65 -10.34
C ILE A 231 4.06 -16.18 -10.36
N ASP A 232 4.19 -16.79 -9.17
CA ASP A 232 4.24 -18.24 -9.01
C ASP A 232 2.83 -18.85 -9.10
N GLU A 233 1.83 -18.22 -8.49
CA GLU A 233 0.44 -18.72 -8.47
C GLU A 233 -0.19 -18.75 -9.87
N VAL A 234 0.13 -17.77 -10.73
CA VAL A 234 -0.33 -17.73 -12.13
C VAL A 234 0.62 -18.44 -13.09
N GLN A 235 1.69 -19.06 -12.59
CA GLN A 235 2.69 -19.76 -13.38
C GLN A 235 3.19 -18.91 -14.57
N LEU A 236 3.50 -17.64 -14.30
CA LEU A 236 3.66 -16.57 -15.29
C LEU A 236 4.58 -16.92 -16.47
N ARG A 237 5.59 -17.77 -16.23
CA ARG A 237 6.61 -18.15 -17.22
C ARG A 237 6.53 -19.61 -17.66
N GLU A 238 5.59 -20.37 -17.10
CA GLU A 238 5.52 -21.83 -17.25
C GLU A 238 4.33 -22.27 -18.11
N VAL A 239 3.26 -21.47 -18.15
CA VAL A 239 2.05 -21.77 -18.92
C VAL A 239 1.72 -20.70 -19.96
N PRO A 240 0.95 -21.02 -21.01
CA PRO A 240 0.44 -20.02 -21.95
C PRO A 240 -0.40 -18.94 -21.28
N TRP A 241 -0.44 -17.73 -21.85
CA TRP A 241 -1.08 -16.54 -21.25
C TRP A 241 -2.56 -16.72 -20.90
N ASN A 242 -3.32 -17.45 -21.73
CA ASN A 242 -4.72 -17.76 -21.48
C ASN A 242 -4.94 -18.73 -20.30
N GLU A 243 -3.95 -19.59 -20.01
CA GLU A 243 -3.96 -20.41 -18.80
C GLU A 243 -3.55 -19.56 -17.59
N SER A 244 -2.52 -18.73 -17.73
CA SER A 244 -2.08 -17.81 -16.67
C SER A 244 -3.20 -16.86 -16.21
N ALA A 245 -3.98 -16.33 -17.15
CA ALA A 245 -5.17 -15.51 -16.85
C ALA A 245 -6.27 -16.30 -16.11
N ARG A 246 -6.48 -17.59 -16.42
CA ARG A 246 -7.42 -18.45 -15.69
C ARG A 246 -6.92 -18.79 -14.28
N LEU A 247 -5.61 -19.00 -14.11
CA LEU A 247 -5.01 -19.21 -12.80
C LEU A 247 -5.14 -17.95 -11.93
N TYR A 248 -5.05 -16.75 -12.54
CA TYR A 248 -5.31 -15.50 -11.84
C TYR A 248 -6.72 -15.46 -11.22
N GLU A 249 -7.77 -15.84 -11.95
CA GLU A 249 -9.14 -15.89 -11.40
C GLU A 249 -9.26 -16.84 -10.18
N SER A 250 -8.49 -17.93 -10.18
CA SER A 250 -8.44 -18.84 -9.03
C SER A 250 -7.74 -18.19 -7.85
N MET A 251 -6.54 -17.63 -8.09
CA MET A 251 -5.77 -16.93 -7.05
C MET A 251 -6.54 -15.74 -6.48
N GLU A 252 -7.20 -14.95 -7.32
CA GLU A 252 -8.00 -13.80 -6.92
C GLU A 252 -9.13 -14.22 -5.99
N ARG A 253 -9.89 -15.26 -6.34
CA ARG A 253 -10.93 -15.81 -5.46
C ARG A 253 -10.36 -16.27 -4.13
N GLU A 254 -9.25 -17.01 -4.14
CA GLU A 254 -8.63 -17.48 -2.90
C GLU A 254 -8.13 -16.34 -2.00
N VAL A 255 -7.58 -15.28 -2.57
CA VAL A 255 -7.14 -14.10 -1.83
C VAL A 255 -8.34 -13.33 -1.29
N ASN A 256 -9.36 -13.09 -2.11
CA ASN A 256 -10.59 -12.42 -1.68
C ASN A 256 -11.33 -13.20 -0.59
N ASP A 257 -11.41 -14.52 -0.72
CA ASP A 257 -11.98 -15.40 0.30
C ASP A 257 -11.12 -15.44 1.57
N ALA A 258 -9.84 -15.07 1.52
CA ALA A 258 -8.98 -15.02 2.69
C ALA A 258 -9.03 -13.67 3.41
N LEU A 259 -9.20 -12.58 2.66
CA LEU A 259 -9.33 -11.22 3.18
C LEU A 259 -10.71 -11.03 3.81
N GLY A 260 -10.82 -10.15 4.81
CA GLY A 260 -12.10 -9.88 5.49
C GLY A 260 -12.70 -11.03 6.31
N GLN A 261 -12.15 -12.25 6.27
CA GLN A 261 -12.61 -13.42 7.05
C GLN A 261 -12.07 -13.48 8.49
N GLY A 262 -11.31 -12.48 8.93
CA GLY A 262 -10.68 -12.48 10.26
C GLY A 262 -11.66 -12.88 11.36
N GLN A 263 -11.28 -13.87 12.18
CA GLN A 263 -12.09 -14.33 13.31
C GLN A 263 -12.34 -13.17 14.29
N MET A 264 -13.60 -12.69 14.33
CA MET A 264 -14.44 -12.16 15.43
C MET A 264 -13.79 -11.41 16.64
N PRO A 265 -14.53 -10.46 17.26
CA PRO A 265 -14.12 -9.10 17.58
C PRO A 265 -13.25 -8.95 18.84
N ILE A 266 -12.66 -7.76 18.97
CA ILE A 266 -11.84 -7.19 20.07
C ILE A 266 -12.34 -7.53 21.50
N MET A 267 -13.62 -7.90 21.67
CA MET A 267 -14.19 -8.39 22.94
C MET A 267 -13.57 -9.68 23.49
N ALA A 268 -12.83 -10.45 22.68
CA ALA A 268 -12.17 -11.67 23.17
C ALA A 268 -10.89 -11.41 23.99
N TRP A 269 -10.41 -10.16 24.03
CA TRP A 269 -9.13 -9.79 24.67
C TRP A 269 -9.24 -8.69 25.73
N SER A 270 -10.46 -8.31 26.16
CA SER A 270 -10.60 -7.54 27.39
C SER A 270 -10.30 -8.45 28.57
N THR A 271 -9.09 -8.39 29.09
CA THR A 271 -8.75 -8.95 30.39
C THR A 271 -9.65 -8.32 31.44
N ASN A 272 -10.48 -9.16 32.08
CA ASN A 272 -11.16 -8.83 33.31
C ASN A 272 -10.11 -8.54 34.39
N GLU A 273 -9.87 -7.27 34.68
CA GLU A 273 -9.51 -6.82 36.02
C GLU A 273 -10.42 -5.66 36.41
N VAL A 274 -11.64 -6.02 36.83
CA VAL A 274 -12.41 -5.19 37.75
C VAL A 274 -11.87 -5.54 39.14
N THR A 275 -11.04 -4.66 39.68
CA THR A 275 -10.71 -4.65 41.10
C THR A 275 -11.99 -4.42 41.90
N ALA A 276 -12.29 -5.35 42.81
CA ALA A 276 -13.23 -5.17 43.91
C ALA A 276 -12.45 -4.79 45.17
#